data_AF-A0A265E0I3-F1
#
_entry.id   AF-A0A265E0I3-F1
#
_cell.length_a   1.000
_cell.length_b   1.000
_cell.length_c   1.000
_cell.angle_alpha   90.00
_cell.angle_beta   90.00
_cell.angle_gamma   90.00
#
_symmetry.space_group_name_H-M   'P 1'
#
loop_
_entity.id
_entity.type
_entity.pdbx_description
1 polymer ?
#
loop_
_entity_poly.entity_id
_entity_poly.type
_entity_poly.pdbx_seq_one_letter_code
_entity_poly.pdbx_strand_id
1 'polypeptide(L)'
;MLTLICRHFVARASAYYALIAITLLTLVPTLSLVPPGEHLTQITAKDFITFHTRNTPTTYYQGRQGPTGFEYELMHRFADHLGVSLNLNARHHPESVLPAVREKGDLGAAALPLLPNPSGIYYTRPIIQMQPLVVYRRGLNGISEPNDLVGLELGTLSEAGTSEALRDLQRRHPTLSWKESHELEVAELLARVENGTLDAAVIFEHQFRLNRLFFPNVERGFILGDPLSMAWAVPSGRGLGLLEAANRFLQDLQESGILDRLVSRYFGHDDYLEYVGTRTFLDHLDARLPRYTELFQQSARETGFDWKLLAAVGYQESHWDPDAVSPTGVRGLMMLTNPTASEMDVSDRTDPAQSIDGGARYLRSIKDRLPESITGEDRLFMAMAAYNVGLGHLYDARKITEMRGGDPDSWMDVRAALPLLQQREWHSQTRHGYARGGEPVIYVRNIRRYYEMIEYVERSRQQFFQLEQTAVNDDPLLLFELVPPLN
;
A
#
# COMPACT_ATOMS: atom_id res chain seq x y z
N MET A 1 -20.66 58.17 -45.66
CA MET A 1 -20.67 56.85 -45.00
C MET A 1 -20.64 56.94 -43.48
N LEU A 2 -19.71 57.69 -42.87
CA LEU A 2 -19.61 57.82 -41.40
C LEU A 2 -20.91 58.29 -40.71
N THR A 3 -21.62 59.24 -41.29
CA THR A 3 -22.87 59.81 -40.74
C THR A 3 -24.04 58.83 -40.70
N LEU A 4 -24.12 57.92 -41.67
CA LEU A 4 -25.13 56.85 -41.70
C LEU A 4 -24.85 55.77 -40.65
N ILE A 5 -23.57 55.46 -40.44
CA ILE A 5 -23.12 54.51 -39.41
C ILE A 5 -23.40 55.08 -38.01
N CYS A 6 -23.07 56.35 -37.75
CA CYS A 6 -23.37 56.99 -36.46
C CYS A 6 -24.88 57.03 -36.16
N ARG A 7 -25.73 57.33 -37.16
CA ARG A 7 -27.19 57.32 -36.98
C ARG A 7 -27.73 55.92 -36.66
N HIS A 8 -27.17 54.87 -37.27
CA HIS A 8 -27.55 53.49 -36.97
C HIS A 8 -27.19 53.09 -35.53
N PHE A 9 -25.99 53.46 -35.08
CA PHE A 9 -25.54 53.19 -33.71
C PHE A 9 -26.35 53.96 -32.67
N VAL A 10 -26.72 55.22 -32.92
CA VAL A 10 -27.58 56.00 -32.00
C VAL A 10 -29.01 55.46 -31.96
N ALA A 11 -29.58 55.10 -33.11
CA ALA A 11 -30.96 54.59 -33.18
C ALA A 11 -31.13 53.20 -32.52
N ARG A 12 -30.05 52.40 -32.45
CA ARG A 12 -30.05 51.07 -31.84
C ARG A 12 -29.22 50.98 -30.56
N ALA A 13 -28.80 52.11 -30.00
CA ALA A 13 -27.97 52.16 -28.80
C ALA A 13 -28.60 51.37 -27.64
N SER A 14 -29.91 51.48 -27.45
CA SER A 14 -30.65 50.71 -26.43
C SER A 14 -30.58 49.19 -26.64
N ALA A 15 -30.63 48.73 -27.89
CA ALA A 15 -30.50 47.32 -28.24
C ALA A 15 -29.06 46.81 -28.02
N TYR A 16 -28.05 47.64 -28.31
CA TYR A 16 -26.65 47.30 -28.03
C TYR A 16 -26.35 47.28 -26.53
N TYR A 17 -26.88 48.24 -25.74
CA TYR A 17 -26.76 48.21 -24.28
C TYR A 17 -27.47 47.01 -23.67
N ALA A 18 -28.65 46.65 -24.19
CA ALA A 18 -29.35 45.44 -23.76
C ALA A 18 -28.56 44.17 -24.09
N LEU A 19 -27.98 44.10 -25.30
CA LEU A 19 -27.13 42.97 -25.69
C LEU A 19 -25.91 42.87 -24.77
N ILE A 20 -25.17 43.96 -24.56
CA ILE A 20 -23.99 44.00 -23.69
C ILE A 20 -24.36 43.63 -22.25
N ALA A 21 -25.50 44.11 -21.73
CA ALA A 21 -25.98 43.75 -20.40
C ALA A 21 -26.34 42.27 -20.28
N ILE A 22 -26.95 41.67 -21.31
CA ILE A 22 -27.23 40.23 -21.38
C ILE A 22 -25.92 39.45 -21.44
N THR A 23 -24.97 39.85 -22.30
CA THR A 23 -23.67 39.18 -22.41
C THR A 23 -22.89 39.26 -21.10
N LEU A 24 -22.90 40.42 -20.42
CA LEU A 24 -22.32 40.61 -19.10
C LEU A 24 -23.02 39.75 -18.05
N LEU A 25 -24.36 39.64 -18.06
CA LEU A 25 -25.09 38.74 -17.16
C LEU A 25 -24.74 37.26 -17.40
N THR A 26 -24.45 36.86 -18.64
CA THR A 26 -24.02 35.49 -18.98
C THR A 26 -22.52 35.24 -18.73
N LEU A 27 -21.73 36.30 -18.59
CA LEU A 27 -20.28 36.27 -18.32
C LEU A 27 -19.95 36.47 -16.84
N VAL A 28 -20.90 36.94 -16.02
CA VAL A 28 -20.82 36.75 -14.57
C VAL A 28 -20.84 35.24 -14.38
N PRO A 29 -19.75 34.61 -13.91
CA PRO A 29 -19.83 33.20 -13.55
C PRO A 29 -21.02 33.13 -12.59
N THR A 30 -21.96 32.24 -12.84
CA THR A 30 -22.93 31.90 -11.82
C THR A 30 -22.12 31.48 -10.62
N LEU A 31 -21.85 32.43 -9.72
CA LEU A 31 -21.46 32.18 -8.35
C LEU A 31 -22.62 31.32 -7.90
N SER A 32 -22.37 30.02 -7.93
CA SER A 32 -23.24 29.05 -7.36
C SER A 32 -23.22 29.40 -5.88
N LEU A 33 -24.11 30.30 -5.49
CA LEU A 33 -24.56 30.50 -4.13
C LEU A 33 -25.40 29.28 -3.77
N VAL A 34 -24.82 28.09 -3.94
CA VAL A 34 -25.20 26.92 -3.18
C VAL A 34 -24.64 27.23 -1.81
N PRO A 35 -25.48 27.39 -0.77
CA PRO A 35 -24.98 27.51 0.58
C PRO A 35 -24.03 26.33 0.83
N PRO A 36 -22.86 26.50 1.48
CA PRO A 36 -22.11 25.36 1.98
C PRO A 36 -23.13 24.45 2.66
N GLY A 37 -23.32 23.25 2.11
CA GLY A 37 -24.44 22.40 2.49
C GLY A 37 -24.49 22.32 4.01
N GLU A 38 -25.66 22.48 4.61
CA GLU A 38 -25.88 22.60 6.06
C GLU A 38 -25.02 21.60 6.86
N HIS A 39 -24.82 20.40 6.33
CA HIS A 39 -23.96 19.35 6.86
C HIS A 39 -22.47 19.72 6.98
N LEU A 40 -21.86 20.32 5.95
CA LEU A 40 -20.46 20.75 6.01
C LEU A 40 -20.28 21.85 7.06
N THR A 41 -21.21 22.81 7.13
CA THR A 41 -21.19 23.85 8.17
C THR A 41 -21.33 23.25 9.57
N GLN A 42 -22.19 22.24 9.75
CA GLN A 42 -22.29 21.51 11.02
C GLN A 42 -20.98 20.79 11.40
N ILE A 43 -20.28 20.19 10.41
CA ILE A 43 -18.98 19.52 10.62
C ILE A 43 -17.92 20.54 11.07
N THR A 44 -17.82 21.67 10.39
CA THR A 44 -16.89 22.74 10.80
C THR A 44 -17.26 23.33 12.15
N ALA A 45 -18.55 23.48 12.47
CA ALA A 45 -19.00 24.01 13.75
C ALA A 45 -18.75 23.05 14.93
N LYS A 46 -18.87 21.73 14.71
CA LYS A 46 -18.60 20.71 15.74
C LYS A 46 -17.12 20.33 15.87
N ASP A 47 -16.27 20.82 14.96
CA ASP A 47 -14.80 20.66 14.93
C ASP A 47 -14.29 19.20 14.82
N PHE A 48 -15.11 18.30 14.29
CA PHE A 48 -14.68 16.96 13.91
C PHE A 48 -15.54 16.39 12.80
N ILE A 49 -14.97 15.48 12.03
CA ILE A 49 -15.67 14.69 11.00
C ILE A 49 -15.65 13.21 11.38
N THR A 50 -16.80 12.54 11.27
CA THR A 50 -16.93 11.11 11.60
C THR A 50 -16.94 10.24 10.34
N PHE A 51 -15.95 9.37 10.22
CA PHE A 51 -15.92 8.34 9.19
C PHE A 51 -16.37 6.98 9.75
N HIS A 52 -17.27 6.34 9.03
CA HIS A 52 -17.64 4.94 9.22
C HIS A 52 -16.72 4.08 8.35
N THR A 53 -15.90 3.26 9.00
CA THR A 53 -14.86 2.45 8.37
C THR A 53 -14.79 1.06 8.97
N ARG A 54 -13.86 0.25 8.51
CA ARG A 54 -13.61 -1.12 8.97
C ARG A 54 -12.18 -1.25 9.47
N ASN A 55 -11.89 -2.32 10.19
CA ASN A 55 -10.54 -2.63 10.63
C ASN A 55 -9.87 -3.60 9.65
N THR A 56 -9.32 -3.07 8.54
CA THR A 56 -8.63 -3.88 7.53
C THR A 56 -7.36 -3.19 7.04
N PRO A 57 -6.36 -3.92 6.49
CA PRO A 57 -5.15 -3.31 5.94
C PRO A 57 -5.39 -2.25 4.86
N THR A 58 -6.45 -2.40 4.07
CA THR A 58 -6.84 -1.45 3.00
C THR A 58 -7.49 -0.19 3.56
N THR A 59 -8.18 -0.28 4.70
CA THR A 59 -9.02 0.80 5.22
C THR A 59 -8.31 1.51 6.37
N TYR A 60 -8.44 0.98 7.58
CA TYR A 60 -7.85 1.47 8.81
C TYR A 60 -7.40 0.29 9.68
N TYR A 61 -6.26 0.41 10.34
CA TYR A 61 -5.83 -0.48 11.41
C TYR A 61 -4.84 0.22 12.36
N GLN A 62 -4.61 -0.36 13.53
CA GLN A 62 -3.61 0.14 14.48
C GLN A 62 -2.23 -0.48 14.17
N GLY A 63 -1.26 0.37 13.78
CA GLY A 63 0.13 0.00 13.54
C GLY A 63 1.04 0.31 14.73
N ARG A 64 2.34 -0.01 14.62
CA ARG A 64 3.34 0.18 15.69
C ARG A 64 3.52 1.65 16.09
N GLN A 65 3.42 2.57 15.14
CA GLN A 65 3.56 4.01 15.36
C GLN A 65 2.19 4.72 15.53
N GLY A 66 1.12 3.94 15.67
CA GLY A 66 -0.25 4.43 15.76
C GLY A 66 -1.10 4.05 14.54
N PRO A 67 -2.25 4.71 14.36
CA PRO A 67 -3.21 4.36 13.33
C PRO A 67 -2.66 4.54 11.92
N THR A 68 -2.96 3.61 11.02
CA THR A 68 -2.53 3.62 9.62
C THR A 68 -3.55 2.88 8.73
N GLY A 69 -3.29 2.82 7.42
CA GLY A 69 -4.18 2.24 6.40
C GLY A 69 -4.28 3.16 5.19
N PHE A 70 -4.56 2.60 4.01
CA PHE A 70 -4.65 3.39 2.79
C PHE A 70 -5.79 4.42 2.88
N GLU A 71 -7.01 4.01 3.24
CA GLU A 71 -8.08 4.98 3.44
C GLU A 71 -7.87 5.83 4.70
N TYR A 72 -7.24 5.32 5.76
CA TYR A 72 -6.91 6.14 6.94
C TYR A 72 -6.09 7.37 6.59
N GLU A 73 -5.07 7.22 5.76
CA GLU A 73 -4.24 8.34 5.30
C GLU A 73 -5.04 9.35 4.48
N LEU A 74 -5.97 8.87 3.65
CA LEU A 74 -6.87 9.74 2.90
C LEU A 74 -7.86 10.47 3.84
N MET A 75 -8.46 9.75 4.79
CA MET A 75 -9.39 10.29 5.80
C MET A 75 -8.72 11.36 6.67
N HIS A 76 -7.49 11.10 7.12
CA HIS A 76 -6.72 12.04 7.93
C HIS A 76 -6.40 13.31 7.16
N ARG A 77 -5.88 13.19 5.93
CA ARG A 77 -5.60 14.32 5.05
C ARG A 77 -6.85 15.11 4.69
N PHE A 78 -8.01 14.46 4.57
CA PHE A 78 -9.26 15.14 4.31
C PHE A 78 -9.76 15.93 5.53
N ALA A 79 -9.63 15.37 6.73
CA ALA A 79 -9.93 16.08 7.96
C ALA A 79 -9.02 17.33 8.11
N ASP A 80 -7.73 17.19 7.83
CA ASP A 80 -6.77 18.32 7.78
C ASP A 80 -7.17 19.36 6.72
N HIS A 81 -7.59 18.91 5.53
CA HIS A 81 -8.06 19.79 4.45
C HIS A 81 -9.31 20.61 4.87
N LEU A 82 -10.19 20.02 5.68
CA LEU A 82 -11.35 20.71 6.25
C LEU A 82 -11.01 21.55 7.49
N GLY A 83 -9.82 21.37 8.07
CA GLY A 83 -9.40 22.03 9.30
C GLY A 83 -10.13 21.53 10.55
N VAL A 84 -10.53 20.26 10.59
CA VAL A 84 -11.26 19.63 11.71
C VAL A 84 -10.58 18.35 12.17
N SER A 85 -10.93 17.86 13.37
CA SER A 85 -10.40 16.60 13.88
C SER A 85 -11.02 15.36 13.20
N LEU A 86 -10.24 14.30 13.04
CA LEU A 86 -10.74 13.01 12.53
C LEU A 86 -11.31 12.15 13.67
N ASN A 87 -12.58 11.72 13.54
CA ASN A 87 -13.20 10.71 14.40
C ASN A 87 -13.53 9.46 13.58
N LEU A 88 -13.11 8.28 14.06
CA LEU A 88 -13.32 7.00 13.36
C LEU A 88 -14.27 6.09 14.13
N ASN A 89 -15.30 5.62 13.44
CA ASN A 89 -16.05 4.45 13.87
C ASN A 89 -15.62 3.26 13.00
N ALA A 90 -14.72 2.43 13.54
CA ALA A 90 -14.12 1.28 12.83
C ALA A 90 -14.79 -0.07 13.17
N ARG A 91 -15.96 -0.07 13.81
CA ARG A 91 -16.65 -1.29 14.27
C ARG A 91 -17.65 -1.85 13.26
N HIS A 92 -17.52 -1.49 11.98
CA HIS A 92 -18.48 -1.87 10.96
C HIS A 92 -18.07 -3.13 10.19
N HIS A 93 -19.08 -3.88 9.75
CA HIS A 93 -19.03 -4.84 8.64
C HIS A 93 -19.38 -4.12 7.33
N PRO A 94 -18.99 -4.62 6.13
CA PRO A 94 -19.09 -3.86 4.87
C PRO A 94 -20.51 -3.40 4.56
N GLU A 95 -21.49 -4.25 4.81
CA GLU A 95 -22.90 -3.96 4.56
C GLU A 95 -23.52 -2.99 5.58
N SER A 96 -22.89 -2.82 6.75
CA SER A 96 -23.37 -1.92 7.81
C SER A 96 -22.92 -0.47 7.61
N VAL A 97 -21.92 -0.22 6.76
CA VAL A 97 -21.36 1.12 6.55
C VAL A 97 -22.37 2.03 5.85
N LEU A 98 -22.97 1.60 4.75
CA LEU A 98 -23.92 2.43 4.00
C LEU A 98 -25.16 2.80 4.84
N PRO A 99 -25.84 1.87 5.55
CA PRO A 99 -26.89 2.22 6.50
C PRO A 99 -26.45 3.22 7.58
N ALA A 100 -25.27 3.02 8.17
CA ALA A 100 -24.76 3.92 9.20
C ALA A 100 -24.54 5.34 8.67
N VAL A 101 -24.02 5.47 7.44
CA VAL A 101 -23.85 6.77 6.77
C VAL A 101 -25.20 7.44 6.50
N ARG A 102 -26.22 6.70 6.02
CA ARG A 102 -27.56 7.27 5.78
C ARG A 102 -28.18 7.85 7.04
N GLU A 103 -28.09 7.13 8.15
CA GLU A 103 -28.78 7.49 9.38
C GLU A 103 -28.03 8.55 10.20
N LYS A 104 -26.74 8.34 10.46
CA LYS A 104 -26.00 9.09 11.49
C LYS A 104 -24.60 9.51 11.09
N GLY A 105 -24.03 8.97 10.02
CA GLY A 105 -22.66 9.23 9.62
C GLY A 105 -22.45 10.51 8.80
N ASP A 106 -21.20 11.00 8.81
CA ASP A 106 -20.77 12.07 7.91
C ASP A 106 -20.27 11.48 6.58
N LEU A 107 -19.38 10.48 6.66
CA LEU A 107 -18.84 9.75 5.51
C LEU A 107 -18.66 8.26 5.80
N GLY A 108 -18.67 7.45 4.74
CA GLY A 108 -18.27 6.05 4.74
C GLY A 108 -17.03 5.83 3.89
N ALA A 109 -16.00 5.22 4.49
CA ALA A 109 -14.74 4.86 3.83
C ALA A 109 -14.39 3.44 4.28
N ALA A 110 -14.77 2.45 3.49
CA ALA A 110 -14.66 1.04 3.84
C ALA A 110 -14.33 0.16 2.63
N ALA A 111 -13.47 0.65 1.75
CA ALA A 111 -13.17 0.07 0.44
C ALA A 111 -14.43 -0.16 -0.41
N LEU A 112 -15.37 0.79 -0.34
CA LEU A 112 -16.70 0.64 -0.92
C LEU A 112 -16.63 0.67 -2.45
N PRO A 113 -17.20 -0.33 -3.16
CA PRO A 113 -17.37 -0.23 -4.60
C PRO A 113 -18.45 0.82 -4.94
N LEU A 114 -18.20 1.58 -5.99
CA LEU A 114 -19.15 2.52 -6.57
C LEU A 114 -20.24 1.72 -7.29
N LEU A 115 -21.41 1.66 -6.67
CA LEU A 115 -22.57 0.94 -7.18
C LEU A 115 -23.54 1.91 -7.87
N PRO A 116 -24.30 1.45 -8.89
CA PRO A 116 -25.34 2.25 -9.52
C PRO A 116 -26.53 2.47 -8.57
N ASN A 117 -27.09 3.69 -8.57
CA ASN A 117 -28.33 4.07 -7.86
C ASN A 117 -28.37 3.72 -6.35
N PRO A 118 -27.39 4.16 -5.54
CA PRO A 118 -27.43 3.88 -4.10
C PRO A 118 -28.55 4.71 -3.45
N SER A 119 -29.54 4.05 -2.86
CA SER A 119 -30.60 4.75 -2.15
C SER A 119 -30.05 5.47 -0.92
N GLY A 120 -30.32 6.77 -0.80
CA GLY A 120 -29.95 7.57 0.37
C GLY A 120 -28.49 8.01 0.44
N ILE A 121 -27.65 7.75 -0.58
CA ILE A 121 -26.21 7.98 -0.58
C ILE A 121 -25.77 8.67 -1.88
N TYR A 122 -24.73 9.51 -1.79
CA TYR A 122 -23.92 9.92 -2.92
C TYR A 122 -22.51 9.35 -2.79
N TYR A 123 -21.93 8.90 -3.90
CA TYR A 123 -20.52 8.51 -3.94
C TYR A 123 -19.64 9.68 -4.38
N THR A 124 -18.45 9.76 -3.82
CA THR A 124 -17.39 10.62 -4.36
C THR A 124 -16.97 10.17 -5.76
N ARG A 125 -16.10 10.94 -6.40
CA ARG A 125 -15.34 10.46 -7.54
C ARG A 125 -14.55 9.19 -7.21
N PRO A 126 -14.26 8.34 -8.21
CA PRO A 126 -13.39 7.18 -8.05
C PRO A 126 -12.04 7.54 -7.41
N ILE A 127 -11.59 6.69 -6.48
CA ILE A 127 -10.32 6.80 -5.77
C ILE A 127 -9.30 5.84 -6.42
N ILE A 128 -9.62 4.55 -6.50
CA ILE A 128 -8.82 3.53 -7.19
C ILE A 128 -9.72 2.55 -7.94
N GLN A 129 -9.15 1.83 -8.90
CA GLN A 129 -9.81 0.67 -9.52
C GLN A 129 -9.56 -0.60 -8.69
N MET A 130 -10.60 -1.42 -8.57
CA MET A 130 -10.62 -2.69 -7.85
C MET A 130 -11.07 -3.77 -8.83
N GLN A 131 -10.13 -4.63 -9.23
CA GLN A 131 -10.41 -5.72 -10.17
C GLN A 131 -10.76 -6.99 -9.39
N PRO A 132 -11.98 -7.56 -9.54
CA PRO A 132 -12.26 -8.89 -9.02
C PRO A 132 -11.35 -9.93 -9.67
N LEU A 133 -10.85 -10.86 -8.87
CA LEU A 133 -9.84 -11.84 -9.22
C LEU A 133 -10.23 -13.19 -8.62
N VAL A 134 -10.18 -14.22 -9.46
CA VAL A 134 -10.26 -15.61 -9.00
C VAL A 134 -8.90 -15.99 -8.42
N VAL A 135 -8.94 -16.59 -7.23
CA VAL A 135 -7.79 -17.24 -6.60
C VAL A 135 -8.16 -18.67 -6.28
N TYR A 136 -7.21 -19.59 -6.35
CA TYR A 136 -7.50 -21.03 -6.16
C TYR A 136 -6.40 -21.74 -5.40
N ARG A 137 -6.69 -22.91 -4.86
CA ARG A 137 -5.72 -23.73 -4.15
C ARG A 137 -4.70 -24.32 -5.10
N ARG A 138 -3.41 -24.16 -4.79
CA ARG A 138 -2.29 -24.78 -5.51
C ARG A 138 -2.50 -26.28 -5.66
N GLY A 139 -2.23 -26.77 -6.87
CA GLY A 139 -2.41 -28.17 -7.24
C GLY A 139 -3.75 -28.46 -7.91
N LEU A 140 -4.70 -27.52 -7.88
CA LEU A 140 -5.83 -27.52 -8.81
C LEU A 140 -5.33 -27.08 -10.18
N ASN A 141 -5.26 -28.02 -11.12
CA ASN A 141 -4.83 -27.74 -12.49
C ASN A 141 -6.03 -27.33 -13.35
N GLY A 142 -5.80 -26.40 -14.29
CA GLY A 142 -6.80 -26.07 -15.31
C GLY A 142 -7.79 -24.98 -14.94
N ILE A 143 -7.59 -24.22 -13.86
CA ILE A 143 -8.44 -23.06 -13.54
C ILE A 143 -7.97 -21.84 -14.35
N SER A 144 -8.55 -21.63 -15.52
CA SER A 144 -8.13 -20.59 -16.46
C SER A 144 -9.26 -19.78 -17.07
N GLU A 145 -10.49 -20.31 -17.04
CA GLU A 145 -11.68 -19.67 -17.57
C GLU A 145 -12.89 -19.86 -16.63
N PRO A 146 -13.97 -19.07 -16.81
CA PRO A 146 -15.10 -19.13 -15.89
C PRO A 146 -15.85 -20.46 -15.81
N ASN A 147 -15.82 -21.29 -16.85
CA ASN A 147 -16.42 -22.63 -16.81
C ASN A 147 -15.74 -23.54 -15.78
N ASP A 148 -14.44 -23.33 -15.52
CA ASP A 148 -13.65 -24.16 -14.62
C ASP A 148 -14.07 -23.99 -13.15
N LEU A 149 -14.86 -22.95 -12.85
CA LEU A 149 -15.39 -22.70 -11.50
C LEU A 149 -16.62 -23.57 -11.17
N VAL A 150 -17.28 -24.13 -12.19
CA VAL A 150 -18.50 -24.92 -11.99
C VAL A 150 -18.16 -26.21 -11.25
N GLY A 151 -18.84 -26.43 -10.13
CA GLY A 151 -18.64 -27.63 -9.29
C GLY A 151 -17.50 -27.53 -8.28
N LEU A 152 -16.77 -26.42 -8.23
CA LEU A 152 -15.79 -26.14 -7.18
C LEU A 152 -16.47 -25.63 -5.90
N GLU A 153 -15.83 -25.89 -4.76
CA GLU A 153 -16.15 -25.20 -3.50
C GLU A 153 -15.64 -23.75 -3.56
N LEU A 154 -16.41 -22.87 -4.22
CA LEU A 154 -16.09 -21.46 -4.44
C LEU A 154 -16.60 -20.59 -3.29
N GLY A 155 -15.75 -19.67 -2.79
CA GLY A 155 -16.13 -18.69 -1.76
C GLY A 155 -15.94 -17.23 -2.18
N THR A 156 -16.69 -16.31 -1.58
CA THR A 156 -16.43 -14.87 -1.62
C THR A 156 -16.86 -14.25 -0.29
N LEU A 157 -16.39 -13.03 -0.03
CA LEU A 157 -17.05 -12.17 0.95
C LEU A 157 -18.33 -11.61 0.33
N SER A 158 -19.36 -11.35 1.14
CA SER A 158 -20.63 -10.71 0.73
C SER A 158 -20.45 -9.23 0.39
N GLU A 159 -19.28 -8.83 -0.10
CA GLU A 159 -19.02 -7.48 -0.56
C GLU A 159 -19.70 -7.28 -1.92
N ALA A 160 -20.43 -6.17 -2.07
CA ALA A 160 -21.26 -5.93 -3.24
C ALA A 160 -20.52 -6.10 -4.58
N GLY A 161 -19.21 -5.81 -4.62
CA GLY A 161 -18.44 -5.89 -5.85
C GLY A 161 -18.12 -7.32 -6.34
N THR A 162 -17.52 -8.16 -5.50
CA THR A 162 -17.16 -9.54 -5.91
C THR A 162 -18.40 -10.42 -6.05
N SER A 163 -19.39 -10.19 -5.19
CA SER A 163 -20.67 -10.88 -5.17
C SER A 163 -21.54 -10.54 -6.40
N GLU A 164 -21.48 -9.29 -6.90
CA GLU A 164 -22.13 -8.89 -8.15
C GLU A 164 -21.43 -9.48 -9.36
N ALA A 165 -20.09 -9.47 -9.38
CA ALA A 165 -19.31 -10.10 -10.45
C ALA A 165 -19.61 -11.60 -10.61
N LEU A 166 -19.81 -12.32 -9.50
CA LEU A 166 -20.24 -13.71 -9.50
C LEU A 166 -21.69 -13.90 -9.97
N ARG A 167 -22.63 -13.04 -9.54
CA ARG A 167 -24.01 -13.07 -10.05
C ARG A 167 -24.08 -12.80 -11.55
N ASP A 168 -23.30 -11.85 -12.06
CA ASP A 168 -23.18 -11.58 -13.50
C ASP A 168 -22.55 -12.73 -14.28
N LEU A 169 -21.63 -13.46 -13.65
CA LEU A 169 -21.10 -14.69 -14.22
C LEU A 169 -22.16 -15.79 -14.24
N GLN A 170 -22.91 -15.97 -13.15
CA GLN A 170 -23.95 -16.99 -13.04
C GLN A 170 -25.05 -16.83 -14.10
N ARG A 171 -25.39 -15.61 -14.50
CA ARG A 171 -26.34 -15.37 -15.63
C ARG A 171 -25.88 -16.03 -16.94
N ARG A 172 -24.56 -16.20 -17.13
CA ARG A 172 -23.96 -16.86 -18.30
C ARG A 172 -23.64 -18.33 -18.05
N HIS A 173 -23.44 -18.71 -16.79
CA HIS A 173 -23.17 -20.07 -16.34
C HIS A 173 -24.17 -20.46 -15.23
N PRO A 174 -25.43 -20.83 -15.58
CA PRO A 174 -26.50 -21.03 -14.61
C PRO A 174 -26.21 -22.07 -13.53
N THR A 175 -25.37 -23.05 -13.84
CA THR A 175 -24.95 -24.11 -12.92
C THR A 175 -23.92 -23.67 -11.88
N LEU A 176 -23.39 -22.45 -11.97
CA LEU A 176 -22.44 -21.92 -11.00
C LEU A 176 -23.11 -21.71 -9.64
N SER A 177 -22.44 -22.16 -8.58
CA SER A 177 -22.82 -21.94 -7.18
C SER A 177 -21.60 -21.53 -6.37
N TRP A 178 -21.81 -20.80 -5.29
CA TRP A 178 -20.71 -20.38 -4.40
C TRP A 178 -21.22 -20.09 -2.99
N LYS A 179 -20.28 -19.90 -2.07
CA LYS A 179 -20.53 -19.54 -0.67
C LYS A 179 -20.18 -18.07 -0.45
N GLU A 180 -21.09 -17.29 0.11
CA GLU A 180 -20.87 -15.91 0.53
C GLU A 180 -20.76 -15.83 2.05
N SER A 181 -19.91 -14.96 2.57
CA SER A 181 -19.76 -14.75 4.02
C SER A 181 -19.78 -13.26 4.37
N HIS A 182 -20.55 -12.92 5.40
CA HIS A 182 -20.63 -11.58 5.99
C HIS A 182 -19.68 -11.39 7.18
N GLU A 183 -19.24 -12.49 7.78
CA GLU A 183 -18.47 -12.51 9.03
C GLU A 183 -16.96 -12.58 8.79
N LEU A 184 -16.54 -13.29 7.73
CA LEU A 184 -15.13 -13.49 7.42
C LEU A 184 -14.46 -12.25 6.83
N GLU A 185 -13.17 -12.11 7.13
CA GLU A 185 -12.26 -11.21 6.43
C GLU A 185 -11.47 -11.93 5.32
N VAL A 186 -10.85 -11.17 4.42
CA VAL A 186 -10.10 -11.72 3.26
C VAL A 186 -9.06 -12.75 3.69
N ALA A 187 -8.35 -12.49 4.78
CA ALA A 187 -7.32 -13.37 5.29
C ALA A 187 -7.89 -14.74 5.70
N GLU A 188 -9.06 -14.76 6.34
CA GLU A 188 -9.71 -16.01 6.76
C GLU A 188 -10.28 -16.77 5.56
N LEU A 189 -10.81 -16.06 4.57
CA LEU A 189 -11.25 -16.66 3.30
C LEU A 189 -10.07 -17.32 2.57
N LEU A 190 -8.92 -16.65 2.49
CA LEU A 190 -7.70 -17.19 1.89
C LEU A 190 -7.11 -18.36 2.66
N ALA A 191 -7.17 -18.34 4.00
CA ALA A 191 -6.76 -19.47 4.85
C ALA A 191 -7.57 -20.74 4.54
N ARG A 192 -8.87 -20.58 4.26
CA ARG A 192 -9.76 -21.67 3.86
C ARG A 192 -9.46 -22.21 2.46
N VAL A 193 -9.00 -21.36 1.54
CA VAL A 193 -8.48 -21.82 0.24
C VAL A 193 -7.16 -22.57 0.43
N GLU A 194 -6.24 -22.05 1.24
CA GLU A 194 -4.95 -22.68 1.49
C GLU A 194 -5.07 -24.06 2.16
N ASN A 195 -5.94 -24.19 3.16
CA ASN A 195 -6.14 -25.45 3.87
C ASN A 195 -7.04 -26.46 3.13
N GLY A 196 -7.64 -26.06 2.00
CA GLY A 196 -8.50 -26.91 1.17
C GLY A 196 -9.95 -27.03 1.61
N THR A 197 -10.41 -26.19 2.55
CA THR A 197 -11.85 -26.06 2.86
C THR A 197 -12.63 -25.44 1.69
N LEU A 198 -11.98 -24.54 0.95
CA LEU A 198 -12.45 -24.00 -0.32
C LEU A 198 -11.46 -24.39 -1.43
N ASP A 199 -11.97 -24.65 -2.62
CA ASP A 199 -11.12 -24.90 -3.79
C ASP A 199 -10.68 -23.58 -4.42
N ALA A 200 -11.57 -22.60 -4.44
CA ALA A 200 -11.33 -21.28 -5.00
C ALA A 200 -12.06 -20.19 -4.22
N ALA A 201 -11.63 -18.95 -4.41
CA ALA A 201 -12.33 -17.78 -3.94
C ALA A 201 -12.29 -16.63 -4.97
N VAL A 202 -13.24 -15.70 -4.86
CA VAL A 202 -13.19 -14.43 -5.58
C VAL A 202 -12.93 -13.30 -4.58
N ILE A 203 -11.86 -12.56 -4.81
CA ILE A 203 -11.45 -11.39 -4.01
C ILE A 203 -10.96 -10.29 -4.95
N PHE A 204 -10.67 -9.09 -4.44
CA PHE A 204 -10.04 -8.07 -5.26
C PHE A 204 -8.53 -8.32 -5.43
N GLU A 205 -8.00 -7.97 -6.60
CA GLU A 205 -6.60 -8.17 -6.94
C GLU A 205 -5.64 -7.49 -5.94
N HIS A 206 -5.94 -6.27 -5.51
CA HIS A 206 -5.13 -5.58 -4.51
C HIS A 206 -5.12 -6.32 -3.16
N GLN A 207 -6.24 -6.92 -2.76
CA GLN A 207 -6.34 -7.74 -1.54
C GLN A 207 -5.52 -9.02 -1.69
N PHE A 208 -5.56 -9.66 -2.86
CA PHE A 208 -4.70 -10.80 -3.15
C PHE A 208 -3.22 -10.42 -3.07
N ARG A 209 -2.81 -9.31 -3.69
CA ARG A 209 -1.41 -8.84 -3.65
C ARG A 209 -0.93 -8.60 -2.22
N LEU A 210 -1.75 -7.95 -1.39
CA LEU A 210 -1.43 -7.70 0.02
C LEU A 210 -1.25 -8.99 0.83
N ASN A 211 -2.14 -9.97 0.61
CA ASN A 211 -2.18 -11.19 1.40
C ASN A 211 -1.34 -12.33 0.81
N ARG A 212 -0.86 -12.20 -0.44
CA ARG A 212 -0.15 -13.25 -1.19
C ARG A 212 1.00 -13.85 -0.40
N LEU A 213 1.67 -13.03 0.40
CA LEU A 213 2.77 -13.45 1.25
C LEU A 213 2.35 -14.58 2.20
N PHE A 214 1.20 -14.48 2.86
CA PHE A 214 0.82 -15.45 3.88
C PHE A 214 0.19 -16.71 3.33
N PHE A 215 -0.28 -16.66 2.10
CA PHE A 215 -1.00 -17.75 1.48
C PHE A 215 -0.24 -18.30 0.27
N PRO A 216 0.97 -18.87 0.47
CA PRO A 216 1.79 -19.35 -0.61
C PRO A 216 1.14 -20.49 -1.38
N ASN A 217 0.20 -21.25 -0.81
CA ASN A 217 -0.54 -22.31 -1.52
C ASN A 217 -1.87 -21.86 -2.10
N VAL A 218 -2.21 -20.57 -2.03
CA VAL A 218 -3.20 -20.00 -2.92
C VAL A 218 -2.47 -19.69 -4.25
N GLU A 219 -3.17 -19.58 -5.37
CA GLU A 219 -2.63 -19.21 -6.68
C GLU A 219 -3.53 -18.17 -7.34
N ARG A 220 -2.92 -17.33 -8.18
CA ARG A 220 -3.63 -16.33 -8.97
C ARG A 220 -4.30 -17.03 -10.15
N GLY A 221 -5.61 -16.91 -10.26
CA GLY A 221 -6.37 -17.30 -11.44
C GLY A 221 -6.47 -16.16 -12.46
N PHE A 222 -7.66 -16.03 -13.02
CA PHE A 222 -8.01 -15.01 -14.01
C PHE A 222 -8.83 -13.89 -13.38
N ILE A 223 -8.84 -12.73 -14.03
CA ILE A 223 -9.67 -11.59 -13.63
C ILE A 223 -11.15 -11.87 -13.95
N LEU A 224 -12.04 -11.49 -13.04
CA LEU A 224 -13.47 -11.72 -13.19
C LEU A 224 -14.21 -10.40 -13.40
N GLY A 225 -14.96 -10.29 -14.50
CA GLY A 225 -15.78 -9.13 -14.80
C GLY A 225 -14.99 -7.84 -15.02
N ASP A 226 -15.73 -6.73 -15.05
CA ASP A 226 -15.16 -5.39 -15.22
C ASP A 226 -14.60 -4.84 -13.89
N PRO A 227 -13.58 -3.98 -13.93
CA PRO A 227 -13.06 -3.32 -12.74
C PRO A 227 -14.11 -2.40 -12.11
N LEU A 228 -14.16 -2.41 -10.79
CA LEU A 228 -15.02 -1.54 -9.99
C LEU A 228 -14.23 -0.35 -9.48
N SER A 229 -14.88 0.79 -9.32
CA SER A 229 -14.23 1.97 -8.74
C SER A 229 -14.48 2.03 -7.24
N MET A 230 -13.44 2.18 -6.43
CA MET A 230 -13.58 2.50 -5.01
C MET A 230 -14.01 3.96 -4.84
N ALA A 231 -14.96 4.24 -3.96
CA ALA A 231 -15.39 5.60 -3.64
C ALA A 231 -15.82 5.73 -2.17
N TRP A 232 -15.82 6.95 -1.64
CA TRP A 232 -16.43 7.24 -0.34
C TRP A 232 -17.92 7.50 -0.47
N ALA A 233 -18.68 7.14 0.56
CA ALA A 233 -20.12 7.36 0.63
C ALA A 233 -20.44 8.60 1.49
N VAL A 234 -21.37 9.43 1.04
CA VAL A 234 -21.88 10.63 1.72
C VAL A 234 -23.41 10.52 1.81
N PRO A 235 -24.07 10.92 2.92
CA PRO A 235 -25.52 10.87 2.99
C PRO A 235 -26.17 11.82 1.98
N SER A 236 -27.16 11.32 1.24
CA SER A 236 -28.02 12.18 0.41
C SER A 236 -29.00 12.96 1.29
N GLY A 237 -29.46 14.12 0.82
CA GLY A 237 -30.47 14.93 1.52
C GLY A 237 -29.95 15.88 2.58
N ARG A 238 -28.62 15.96 2.81
CA ARG A 238 -27.99 16.92 3.73
C ARG A 238 -27.20 18.05 3.02
N GLY A 239 -27.48 18.23 1.72
CA GLY A 239 -26.76 19.15 0.84
C GLY A 239 -25.54 18.51 0.17
N LEU A 240 -24.94 19.22 -0.78
CA LEU A 240 -23.81 18.71 -1.59
C LEU A 240 -22.45 19.23 -1.14
N GLY A 241 -22.40 20.17 -0.19
CA GLY A 241 -21.14 20.83 0.20
C GLY A 241 -20.05 19.87 0.66
N LEU A 242 -20.40 18.85 1.47
CA LEU A 242 -19.42 17.85 1.92
C LEU A 242 -18.91 16.98 0.76
N LEU A 243 -19.81 16.57 -0.13
CA LEU A 243 -19.48 15.79 -1.33
C LEU A 243 -18.56 16.59 -2.28
N GLU A 244 -18.88 17.86 -2.51
CA GLU A 244 -18.08 18.77 -3.33
C GLU A 244 -16.69 19.00 -2.74
N ALA A 245 -16.59 19.17 -1.42
CA ALA A 245 -15.32 19.29 -0.72
C ALA A 245 -14.48 18.02 -0.86
N ALA A 246 -15.07 16.85 -0.63
CA ALA A 246 -14.39 15.55 -0.80
C ALA A 246 -13.92 15.34 -2.25
N ASN A 247 -14.76 15.68 -3.22
CA ASN A 247 -14.41 15.57 -4.63
C ASN A 247 -13.29 16.52 -5.05
N ARG A 248 -13.25 17.75 -4.52
CA ARG A 248 -12.15 18.69 -4.77
C ARG A 248 -10.86 18.19 -4.15
N PHE A 249 -10.90 17.76 -2.88
CA PHE A 249 -9.76 17.17 -2.20
C PHE A 249 -9.16 15.97 -2.97
N LEU A 250 -9.99 15.02 -3.39
CA LEU A 250 -9.53 13.85 -4.16
C LEU A 250 -8.97 14.26 -5.54
N GLN A 251 -9.51 15.31 -6.16
CA GLN A 251 -8.95 15.88 -7.39
C GLN A 251 -7.54 16.42 -7.17
N ASP A 252 -7.37 17.25 -6.14
CA ASP A 252 -6.10 17.91 -5.83
C ASP A 252 -5.01 16.85 -5.50
N LEU A 253 -5.38 15.77 -4.79
CA LEU A 253 -4.48 14.65 -4.52
C LEU A 253 -4.05 13.89 -5.78
N GLN A 254 -4.97 13.71 -6.73
CA GLN A 254 -4.66 13.07 -8.02
C GLN A 254 -3.75 13.97 -8.87
N GLU A 255 -4.09 15.25 -9.03
CA GLU A 255 -3.33 16.20 -9.86
C GLU A 255 -1.92 16.46 -9.31
N SER A 256 -1.75 16.41 -8.00
CA SER A 256 -0.43 16.54 -7.34
C SER A 256 0.42 15.25 -7.34
N GLY A 257 -0.13 14.12 -7.81
CA GLY A 257 0.53 12.80 -7.76
C GLY A 257 0.74 12.26 -6.34
N ILE A 258 0.06 12.82 -5.33
CA ILE A 258 0.08 12.28 -3.96
C ILE A 258 -0.71 10.98 -3.91
N LEU A 259 -1.86 10.91 -4.59
CA LEU A 259 -2.68 9.69 -4.61
C LEU A 259 -1.89 8.53 -5.22
N ASP A 260 -1.23 8.74 -6.36
CA ASP A 260 -0.42 7.70 -7.03
C ASP A 260 0.72 7.19 -6.13
N ARG A 261 1.35 8.07 -5.35
CA ARG A 261 2.38 7.69 -4.37
C ARG A 261 1.80 6.88 -3.22
N LEU A 262 0.61 7.24 -2.72
CA LEU A 262 -0.09 6.46 -1.70
C LEU A 262 -0.47 5.07 -2.24
N VAL A 263 -1.04 5.01 -3.44
CA VAL A 263 -1.38 3.75 -4.12
C VAL A 263 -0.14 2.88 -4.30
N SER A 264 0.96 3.46 -4.77
CA SER A 264 2.23 2.73 -4.94
C SER A 264 2.78 2.24 -3.60
N ARG A 265 2.69 3.04 -2.54
CA ARG A 265 3.15 2.65 -1.20
C ARG A 265 2.36 1.48 -0.61
N TYR A 266 1.04 1.43 -0.82
CA TYR A 266 0.18 0.39 -0.24
C TYR A 266 0.00 -0.82 -1.15
N PHE A 267 -0.04 -0.63 -2.47
CA PHE A 267 -0.40 -1.66 -3.44
C PHE A 267 0.64 -1.87 -4.56
N GLY A 268 1.66 -1.01 -4.64
CA GLY A 268 2.74 -1.08 -5.63
C GLY A 268 3.75 -2.17 -5.28
N HIS A 269 3.46 -3.38 -5.73
CA HIS A 269 4.41 -4.50 -5.71
C HIS A 269 4.51 -5.06 -7.14
N ASP A 270 5.09 -4.26 -8.03
CA ASP A 270 5.53 -4.74 -9.34
C ASP A 270 6.78 -5.59 -9.12
N ASP A 271 6.60 -6.90 -8.95
CA ASP A 271 7.52 -7.93 -9.45
C ASP A 271 6.93 -9.33 -9.21
N TYR A 272 6.17 -9.86 -10.18
CA TYR A 272 5.73 -11.27 -10.20
C TYR A 272 6.93 -12.25 -10.09
N LEU A 273 8.12 -11.82 -10.50
CA LEU A 273 9.40 -12.56 -10.39
C LEU A 273 9.89 -12.72 -8.94
N GLU A 274 9.37 -11.96 -7.97
CA GLU A 274 9.70 -12.12 -6.55
C GLU A 274 8.99 -13.31 -5.89
N TYR A 275 7.96 -13.88 -6.51
CA TYR A 275 7.11 -14.89 -5.86
C TYR A 275 7.87 -16.17 -5.43
N VAL A 276 8.83 -16.64 -6.24
CA VAL A 276 9.68 -17.79 -5.88
C VAL A 276 10.65 -17.42 -4.74
N GLY A 277 11.23 -16.21 -4.77
CA GLY A 277 12.14 -15.73 -3.73
C GLY A 277 11.44 -15.47 -2.39
N THR A 278 10.19 -14.99 -2.44
CA THR A 278 9.32 -14.76 -1.29
C THR A 278 8.96 -16.05 -0.56
N ARG A 279 8.67 -17.14 -1.27
CA ARG A 279 8.39 -18.43 -0.63
C ARG A 279 9.61 -18.97 0.12
N THR A 280 10.76 -18.99 -0.55
CA THR A 280 12.03 -19.39 0.07
C THR A 280 12.34 -18.54 1.31
N PHE A 281 12.04 -17.24 1.25
CA PHE A 281 12.15 -16.36 2.41
C PHE A 281 11.26 -16.78 3.57
N LEU A 282 9.99 -17.09 3.34
CA LEU A 282 9.08 -17.52 4.41
C LEU A 282 9.48 -18.88 4.99
N ASP A 283 9.90 -19.83 4.15
CA ASP A 283 10.41 -21.11 4.60
C ASP A 283 11.62 -20.92 5.53
N HIS A 284 12.54 -20.02 5.16
CA HIS A 284 13.67 -19.65 6.01
C HIS A 284 13.26 -18.85 7.26
N LEU A 285 12.23 -18.01 7.16
CA LEU A 285 11.72 -17.21 8.27
C LEU A 285 11.25 -18.12 9.40
N ASP A 286 10.67 -19.26 9.07
CA ASP A 286 10.20 -20.23 10.04
C ASP A 286 11.26 -21.24 10.46
N ALA A 287 12.09 -21.69 9.51
CA ALA A 287 13.06 -22.75 9.78
C ALA A 287 14.40 -22.25 10.36
N ARG A 288 14.82 -21.02 10.02
CA ARG A 288 16.17 -20.49 10.31
C ARG A 288 16.15 -19.33 11.30
N LEU A 289 15.35 -18.28 11.06
CA LEU A 289 15.38 -17.05 11.87
C LEU A 289 15.23 -17.31 13.39
N PRO A 290 14.34 -18.21 13.89
CA PRO A 290 14.16 -18.43 15.32
C PRO A 290 15.45 -18.83 16.06
N ARG A 291 16.43 -19.43 15.36
CA ARG A 291 17.73 -19.81 15.92
C ARG A 291 18.62 -18.61 16.26
N TYR A 292 18.38 -17.46 15.63
CA TYR A 292 19.22 -16.28 15.70
C TYR A 292 18.49 -15.05 16.26
N THR A 293 17.18 -15.16 16.54
CA THR A 293 16.36 -14.04 17.02
C THR A 293 16.93 -13.36 18.27
N GLU A 294 17.36 -14.13 19.27
CA GLU A 294 17.94 -13.57 20.50
C GLU A 294 19.24 -12.81 20.23
N LEU A 295 20.07 -13.32 19.31
CA LEU A 295 21.33 -12.67 18.92
C LEU A 295 21.07 -11.33 18.22
N PHE A 296 20.12 -11.29 17.27
CA PHE A 296 19.70 -10.05 16.64
C PHE A 296 19.12 -9.05 17.64
N GLN A 297 18.33 -9.53 18.61
CA GLN A 297 17.78 -8.69 19.66
C GLN A 297 18.85 -8.13 20.60
N GLN A 298 19.87 -8.91 20.92
CA GLN A 298 21.00 -8.44 21.72
C GLN A 298 21.76 -7.33 20.97
N SER A 299 22.18 -7.57 19.74
CA SER A 299 22.90 -6.58 18.94
C SER A 299 22.06 -5.33 18.66
N ALA A 300 20.74 -5.48 18.51
CA ALA A 300 19.81 -4.36 18.40
C ALA A 300 19.82 -3.45 19.64
N ARG A 301 19.85 -4.02 20.85
CA ARG A 301 19.94 -3.24 22.10
C ARG A 301 21.23 -2.43 22.18
N GLU A 302 22.33 -2.98 21.67
CA GLU A 302 23.65 -2.34 21.73
C GLU A 302 23.83 -1.26 20.65
N THR A 303 23.21 -1.43 19.48
CA THR A 303 23.39 -0.54 18.32
C THR A 303 22.25 0.46 18.13
N GLY A 304 21.09 0.24 18.77
CA GLY A 304 19.89 1.07 18.65
C GLY A 304 19.09 0.85 17.37
N PHE A 305 19.35 -0.22 16.61
CA PHE A 305 18.52 -0.62 15.47
C PHE A 305 17.32 -1.48 15.91
N ASP A 306 16.27 -1.58 15.07
CA ASP A 306 15.27 -2.64 15.25
C ASP A 306 15.93 -3.99 14.90
N TRP A 307 15.74 -4.99 15.75
CA TRP A 307 16.31 -6.32 15.53
C TRP A 307 15.85 -6.97 14.22
N LYS A 308 14.64 -6.64 13.75
CA LYS A 308 14.11 -7.13 12.47
C LYS A 308 14.82 -6.51 11.28
N LEU A 309 15.31 -5.28 11.42
CA LEU A 309 16.15 -4.65 10.39
C LEU A 309 17.49 -5.39 10.29
N LEU A 310 18.12 -5.70 11.43
CA LEU A 310 19.35 -6.48 11.46
C LEU A 310 19.13 -7.90 10.89
N ALA A 311 18.00 -8.52 11.22
CA ALA A 311 17.62 -9.80 10.64
C ALA A 311 17.43 -9.72 9.11
N ALA A 312 16.79 -8.66 8.61
CA ALA A 312 16.62 -8.43 7.17
C ALA A 312 17.96 -8.23 6.44
N VAL A 313 18.91 -7.53 7.05
CA VAL A 313 20.30 -7.42 6.56
C VAL A 313 20.93 -8.81 6.48
N GLY A 314 20.88 -9.59 7.57
CA GLY A 314 21.43 -10.95 7.60
C GLY A 314 20.81 -11.88 6.56
N TYR A 315 19.52 -11.71 6.25
CA TYR A 315 18.87 -12.47 5.19
C TYR A 315 19.41 -12.08 3.80
N GLN A 316 19.52 -10.78 3.52
CA GLN A 316 20.07 -10.30 2.25
C GLN A 316 21.53 -10.75 2.05
N GLU A 317 22.30 -10.88 3.14
CA GLU A 317 23.70 -11.30 3.07
C GLU A 317 23.87 -12.81 2.86
N SER A 318 23.17 -13.64 3.63
CA SER A 318 23.44 -15.08 3.71
C SER A 318 22.19 -15.96 3.68
N HIS A 319 20.99 -15.40 3.63
CA HIS A 319 19.74 -16.13 3.89
C HIS A 319 19.76 -16.81 5.29
N TRP A 320 20.39 -16.13 6.26
CA TRP A 320 20.67 -16.64 7.60
C TRP A 320 21.47 -17.95 7.63
N ASP A 321 22.42 -18.09 6.70
CA ASP A 321 23.36 -19.21 6.66
C ASP A 321 24.71 -18.78 7.29
N PRO A 322 25.06 -19.29 8.48
CA PRO A 322 26.30 -18.92 9.14
C PRO A 322 27.55 -19.45 8.43
N ASP A 323 27.41 -20.48 7.59
CA ASP A 323 28.50 -21.10 6.85
C ASP A 323 28.67 -20.51 5.44
N ALA A 324 27.92 -19.45 5.11
CA ALA A 324 27.95 -18.85 3.79
C ALA A 324 29.34 -18.28 3.46
N VAL A 325 29.81 -18.57 2.23
CA VAL A 325 31.10 -18.10 1.70
C VAL A 325 30.90 -17.57 0.29
N SER A 326 31.33 -16.34 0.03
CA SER A 326 31.28 -15.78 -1.32
C SER A 326 32.56 -16.09 -2.12
N PRO A 327 32.51 -15.99 -3.46
CA PRO A 327 33.70 -16.04 -4.31
C PRO A 327 34.74 -14.95 -4.02
N THR A 328 34.31 -13.84 -3.41
CA THR A 328 35.16 -12.70 -3.03
C THR A 328 35.75 -12.80 -1.62
N GLY A 329 35.42 -13.87 -0.88
CA GLY A 329 36.01 -14.18 0.42
C GLY A 329 35.32 -13.53 1.63
N VAL A 330 34.17 -12.88 1.45
CA VAL A 330 33.26 -12.55 2.57
C VAL A 330 32.61 -13.82 3.09
N ARG A 331 32.38 -13.87 4.41
CA ARG A 331 31.90 -15.07 5.11
C ARG A 331 30.94 -14.73 6.23
N GLY A 332 30.12 -15.72 6.58
CA GLY A 332 29.27 -15.67 7.75
C GLY A 332 27.91 -15.06 7.52
N LEU A 333 27.12 -15.06 8.58
CA LEU A 333 25.72 -14.65 8.55
C LEU A 333 25.54 -13.20 8.03
N MET A 334 26.45 -12.29 8.40
CA MET A 334 26.44 -10.88 7.98
C MET A 334 27.48 -10.55 6.89
N MET A 335 28.08 -11.57 6.25
CA MET A 335 29.05 -11.46 5.16
C MET A 335 30.20 -10.47 5.40
N LEU A 336 30.88 -10.62 6.53
CA LEU A 336 31.97 -9.71 6.90
C LEU A 336 33.24 -9.98 6.08
N THR A 337 33.91 -8.90 5.66
CA THR A 337 35.27 -8.98 5.08
C THR A 337 36.30 -9.22 6.18
N ASN A 338 37.51 -9.65 5.84
CA ASN A 338 38.60 -9.74 6.83
C ASN A 338 38.93 -8.37 7.47
N PRO A 339 39.08 -7.27 6.71
CA PRO A 339 39.26 -5.94 7.31
C PRO A 339 38.13 -5.55 8.26
N THR A 340 36.87 -5.76 7.85
CA THR A 340 35.70 -5.44 8.69
C THR A 340 35.69 -6.27 9.97
N ALA A 341 35.95 -7.58 9.88
CA ALA A 341 36.01 -8.46 11.05
C ALA A 341 37.12 -8.02 12.01
N SER A 342 38.30 -7.65 11.50
CA SER A 342 39.38 -7.12 12.32
C SER A 342 39.04 -5.76 12.96
N GLU A 343 38.32 -4.88 12.26
CA GLU A 343 37.90 -3.58 12.80
C GLU A 343 36.87 -3.76 13.93
N MET A 344 36.03 -4.79 13.82
CA MET A 344 34.95 -5.09 14.77
C MET A 344 35.33 -6.14 15.83
N ASP A 345 36.61 -6.52 15.96
CA ASP A 345 37.07 -7.54 16.91
C ASP A 345 36.38 -8.91 16.76
N VAL A 346 36.02 -9.30 15.53
CA VAL A 346 35.43 -10.60 15.18
C VAL A 346 36.55 -11.59 14.88
N SER A 347 36.70 -12.58 15.77
CA SER A 347 37.71 -13.65 15.66
C SER A 347 37.29 -14.79 14.74
N ASP A 348 36.00 -15.11 14.70
CA ASP A 348 35.40 -16.12 13.81
C ASP A 348 34.19 -15.52 13.10
N ARG A 349 34.28 -15.38 11.76
CA ARG A 349 33.19 -14.83 10.94
C ARG A 349 32.04 -15.80 10.75
N THR A 350 32.26 -17.10 10.93
CA THR A 350 31.24 -18.16 10.80
C THR A 350 30.50 -18.44 12.12
N ASP A 351 31.01 -17.91 13.24
CA ASP A 351 30.24 -17.90 14.49
C ASP A 351 29.05 -16.92 14.36
N PRO A 352 27.79 -17.37 14.51
CA PRO A 352 26.62 -16.52 14.30
C PRO A 352 26.59 -15.32 15.23
N ALA A 353 26.98 -15.47 16.50
CA ALA A 353 26.92 -14.40 17.48
C ALA A 353 27.92 -13.28 17.13
N GLN A 354 29.17 -13.65 16.84
CA GLN A 354 30.20 -12.69 16.41
C GLN A 354 29.88 -12.06 15.05
N SER A 355 29.33 -12.84 14.10
CA SER A 355 28.96 -12.32 12.77
C SER A 355 27.85 -11.28 12.87
N ILE A 356 26.77 -11.59 13.62
CA ILE A 356 25.62 -10.69 13.83
C ILE A 356 26.05 -9.43 14.55
N ASP A 357 26.77 -9.56 15.66
CA ASP A 357 27.23 -8.43 16.45
C ASP A 357 28.20 -7.53 15.66
N GLY A 358 29.21 -8.12 15.04
CA GLY A 358 30.18 -7.38 14.22
C GLY A 358 29.53 -6.65 13.04
N GLY A 359 28.58 -7.30 12.35
CA GLY A 359 27.82 -6.67 11.27
C GLY A 359 26.94 -5.52 11.75
N ALA A 360 26.26 -5.69 12.89
CA ALA A 360 25.43 -4.64 13.47
C ALA A 360 26.27 -3.42 13.89
N ARG A 361 27.40 -3.64 14.57
CA ARG A 361 28.34 -2.58 14.97
C ARG A 361 28.98 -1.90 13.76
N TYR A 362 29.26 -2.64 12.70
CA TYR A 362 29.77 -2.06 11.46
C TYR A 362 28.73 -1.18 10.75
N LEU A 363 27.49 -1.65 10.62
CA LEU A 363 26.40 -0.83 10.07
C LEU A 363 26.19 0.44 10.91
N ARG A 364 26.29 0.31 12.24
CA ARG A 364 26.20 1.45 13.16
C ARG A 364 27.31 2.46 12.89
N SER A 365 28.56 2.00 12.80
CA SER A 365 29.73 2.86 12.56
C SER A 365 29.65 3.60 11.23
N ILE A 366 29.15 2.94 10.16
CA ILE A 366 28.87 3.58 8.87
C ILE A 366 27.85 4.70 9.05
N LYS A 367 26.70 4.40 9.68
CA LYS A 367 25.62 5.37 9.88
C LYS A 367 26.06 6.56 10.75
N ASP A 368 27.00 6.40 11.66
CA ASP A 368 27.56 7.50 12.46
C ASP A 368 28.54 8.37 11.67
N ARG A 369 29.28 7.79 10.73
CA ARG A 369 30.24 8.53 9.88
C ARG A 369 29.60 9.34 8.76
N LEU A 370 28.31 9.16 8.49
CA LEU A 370 27.57 9.96 7.51
C LEU A 370 27.41 11.43 7.98
N PRO A 371 27.40 12.42 7.08
CA PRO A 371 27.16 13.83 7.43
C PRO A 371 25.87 14.03 8.22
N GLU A 372 25.89 14.89 9.24
CA GLU A 372 24.73 15.16 10.10
C GLU A 372 23.52 15.74 9.35
N SER A 373 23.74 16.34 8.18
CA SER A 373 22.68 16.88 7.32
C SER A 373 21.75 15.79 6.76
N ILE A 374 22.21 14.55 6.67
CA ILE A 374 21.38 13.41 6.27
C ILE A 374 20.60 12.92 7.49
N THR A 375 19.28 13.09 7.45
CA THR A 375 18.36 12.78 8.57
C THR A 375 17.37 11.68 8.21
N GLY A 376 16.55 11.25 9.18
CA GLY A 376 15.45 10.31 8.95
C GLY A 376 15.85 8.97 8.33
N GLU A 377 14.97 8.46 7.45
CA GLU A 377 15.17 7.19 6.74
C GLU A 377 16.28 7.27 5.69
N ASP A 378 16.51 8.44 5.08
CA ASP A 378 17.58 8.65 4.11
C ASP A 378 18.94 8.27 4.70
N ARG A 379 19.17 8.65 5.96
CA ARG A 379 20.40 8.29 6.68
C ARG A 379 20.57 6.78 6.82
N LEU A 380 19.49 6.06 7.10
CA LEU A 380 19.52 4.62 7.23
C LEU A 380 19.74 3.95 5.87
N PHE A 381 19.04 4.39 4.83
CA PHE A 381 19.16 3.84 3.48
C PHE A 381 20.56 4.07 2.89
N MET A 382 21.13 5.25 3.11
CA MET A 382 22.51 5.53 2.73
C MET A 382 23.50 4.66 3.51
N ALA A 383 23.28 4.42 4.80
CA ALA A 383 24.14 3.53 5.58
C ALA A 383 24.12 2.08 5.05
N MET A 384 22.93 1.56 4.70
CA MET A 384 22.81 0.23 4.08
C MET A 384 23.46 0.18 2.69
N ALA A 385 23.33 1.22 1.87
CA ALA A 385 24.02 1.30 0.59
C ALA A 385 25.55 1.29 0.77
N ALA A 386 26.06 2.05 1.74
CA ALA A 386 27.48 2.08 2.10
C ALA A 386 27.97 0.77 2.72
N TYR A 387 27.12 0.00 3.40
CA TYR A 387 27.46 -1.35 3.87
C TYR A 387 27.79 -2.26 2.69
N ASN A 388 27.01 -2.18 1.61
CA ASN A 388 27.21 -3.00 0.41
C ASN A 388 28.34 -2.50 -0.50
N VAL A 389 28.41 -1.19 -0.80
CA VAL A 389 29.34 -0.62 -1.79
C VAL A 389 30.57 0.03 -1.17
N GLY A 390 30.60 0.19 0.14
CA GLY A 390 31.59 0.97 0.85
C GLY A 390 31.26 2.47 0.90
N LEU A 391 31.64 3.09 2.01
CA LEU A 391 31.37 4.51 2.29
C LEU A 391 31.99 5.47 1.26
N GLY A 392 33.16 5.12 0.69
CA GLY A 392 33.83 5.95 -0.32
C GLY A 392 33.00 6.11 -1.60
N HIS A 393 32.45 5.01 -2.11
CA HIS A 393 31.62 5.02 -3.31
C HIS A 393 30.24 5.65 -3.07
N LEU A 394 29.69 5.54 -1.86
CA LEU A 394 28.51 6.34 -1.49
C LEU A 394 28.81 7.84 -1.58
N TYR A 395 29.96 8.30 -1.08
CA TYR A 395 30.33 9.72 -1.21
C TYR A 395 30.55 10.16 -2.66
N ASP A 396 31.08 9.29 -3.51
CA ASP A 396 31.18 9.57 -4.94
C ASP A 396 29.79 9.69 -5.59
N ALA A 397 28.81 8.87 -5.20
CA ALA A 397 27.42 9.00 -5.66
C ALA A 397 26.77 10.32 -5.18
N ARG A 398 27.02 10.74 -3.95
CA ARG A 398 26.56 12.06 -3.44
C ARG A 398 27.16 13.20 -4.25
N LYS A 399 28.46 13.14 -4.57
CA LYS A 399 29.12 14.12 -5.45
C LYS A 399 28.51 14.16 -6.85
N ILE A 400 28.21 13.00 -7.45
CA ILE A 400 27.52 12.92 -8.74
C ILE A 400 26.11 13.53 -8.65
N THR A 401 25.42 13.35 -7.52
CA THR A 401 24.11 13.95 -7.25
C THR A 401 24.18 15.48 -7.29
N GLU A 402 25.16 16.06 -6.59
CA GLU A 402 25.43 17.51 -6.62
C GLU A 402 25.75 18.01 -8.04
N MET A 403 26.59 17.28 -8.79
CA MET A 403 26.93 17.63 -10.19
C MET A 403 25.71 17.68 -11.10
N ARG A 404 24.67 16.90 -10.79
CA ARG A 404 23.40 16.83 -11.52
C ARG A 404 22.35 17.81 -10.99
N GLY A 405 22.70 18.62 -9.97
CA GLY A 405 21.78 19.57 -9.33
C GLY A 405 20.72 18.94 -8.44
N GLY A 406 20.90 17.67 -8.03
CA GLY A 406 20.04 16.99 -7.05
C GLY A 406 20.48 17.24 -5.60
N ASP A 407 19.69 16.73 -4.67
CA ASP A 407 19.98 16.81 -3.24
C ASP A 407 20.86 15.63 -2.77
N PRO A 408 22.13 15.86 -2.36
CA PRO A 408 23.02 14.79 -1.91
C PRO A 408 22.62 14.18 -0.55
N ASP A 409 21.64 14.75 0.14
CA ASP A 409 21.12 14.24 1.41
C ASP A 409 19.80 13.46 1.25
N SER A 410 19.21 13.47 0.05
CA SER A 410 18.06 12.66 -0.34
C SER A 410 18.50 11.29 -0.86
N TRP A 411 18.02 10.21 -0.24
CA TRP A 411 18.25 8.86 -0.75
C TRP A 411 17.68 8.69 -2.16
N MET A 412 16.57 9.34 -2.49
CA MET A 412 15.97 9.24 -3.83
C MET A 412 16.96 9.69 -4.91
N ASP A 413 17.60 10.83 -4.69
CA ASP A 413 18.51 11.43 -5.65
C ASP A 413 19.85 10.68 -5.70
N VAL A 414 20.39 10.33 -4.53
CA VAL A 414 21.61 9.52 -4.41
C VAL A 414 21.44 8.13 -5.02
N ARG A 415 20.29 7.49 -4.83
CA ARG A 415 19.91 6.22 -5.47
C ARG A 415 19.93 6.33 -6.99
N ALA A 416 19.46 7.44 -7.55
CA ALA A 416 19.48 7.67 -8.99
C ALA A 416 20.90 7.94 -9.54
N ALA A 417 21.81 8.40 -8.69
CA ALA A 417 23.22 8.63 -9.04
C ALA A 417 24.10 7.39 -8.90
N LEU A 418 23.79 6.47 -7.98
CA LEU A 418 24.59 5.27 -7.70
C LEU A 418 24.93 4.45 -8.98
N PRO A 419 23.97 4.08 -9.86
CA PRO A 419 24.28 3.33 -11.09
C PRO A 419 25.25 4.04 -12.04
N LEU A 420 25.35 5.37 -11.97
CA LEU A 420 26.24 6.16 -12.81
C LEU A 420 27.72 5.91 -12.51
N LEU A 421 28.05 5.37 -11.33
CA LEU A 421 29.42 4.96 -11.00
C LEU A 421 29.96 3.85 -11.92
N GLN A 422 29.10 3.17 -12.68
CA GLN A 422 29.52 2.20 -13.70
C GLN A 422 29.95 2.86 -15.01
N GLN A 423 29.53 4.11 -15.23
CA GLN A 423 29.74 4.83 -16.48
C GLN A 423 31.01 5.69 -16.38
N ARG A 424 31.91 5.55 -17.36
CA ARG A 424 33.21 6.24 -17.38
C ARG A 424 33.08 7.76 -17.32
N GLU A 425 32.07 8.31 -17.99
CA GLU A 425 31.81 9.75 -17.99
C GLU A 425 31.59 10.31 -16.57
N TRP A 426 31.05 9.51 -15.65
CA TRP A 426 30.79 9.92 -14.27
C TRP A 426 31.93 9.51 -13.33
N HIS A 427 32.30 8.22 -13.29
CA HIS A 427 33.24 7.73 -12.27
C HIS A 427 34.66 8.32 -12.41
N SER A 428 35.07 8.75 -13.61
CA SER A 428 36.36 9.41 -13.81
C SER A 428 36.47 10.78 -13.13
N GLN A 429 35.35 11.37 -12.71
CA GLN A 429 35.28 12.66 -11.99
C GLN A 429 35.19 12.50 -10.47
N THR A 430 35.21 11.25 -9.99
CA THR A 430 35.02 10.86 -8.59
C THR A 430 36.33 10.37 -7.97
N ARG A 431 36.40 10.30 -6.63
CA ARG A 431 37.66 10.01 -5.94
C ARG A 431 38.02 8.52 -5.99
N HIS A 432 37.04 7.64 -5.82
CA HIS A 432 37.27 6.19 -5.71
C HIS A 432 36.98 5.47 -7.04
N GLY A 433 36.38 6.15 -8.01
CA GLY A 433 36.26 5.66 -9.38
C GLY A 433 35.14 4.63 -9.55
N TYR A 434 35.37 3.65 -10.42
CA TYR A 434 34.35 2.69 -10.83
C TYR A 434 33.79 1.89 -9.65
N ALA A 435 32.47 1.75 -9.59
CA ALA A 435 31.79 0.81 -8.71
C ALA A 435 30.54 0.25 -9.38
N ARG A 436 30.11 -0.95 -8.95
CA ARG A 436 28.85 -1.58 -9.39
C ARG A 436 27.63 -0.95 -8.73
N GLY A 437 27.40 0.34 -8.93
CA GLY A 437 26.39 1.10 -8.19
C GLY A 437 24.92 0.71 -8.45
N GLY A 438 24.62 -0.26 -9.30
CA GLY A 438 23.28 -0.86 -9.37
C GLY A 438 23.00 -1.83 -8.21
N GLU A 439 24.02 -2.57 -7.76
CA GLU A 439 23.91 -3.57 -6.68
C GLU A 439 23.41 -2.97 -5.35
N PRO A 440 23.88 -1.79 -4.88
CA PRO A 440 23.46 -1.20 -3.61
C PRO A 440 22.01 -0.72 -3.62
N VAL A 441 21.50 -0.31 -4.79
CA VAL A 441 20.09 0.09 -4.96
C VAL A 441 19.19 -1.11 -4.75
N ILE A 442 19.55 -2.24 -5.37
CA ILE A 442 18.83 -3.52 -5.22
C ILE A 442 18.95 -4.01 -3.77
N TYR A 443 20.14 -3.92 -3.18
CA TYR A 443 20.43 -4.34 -1.82
C TYR A 443 19.53 -3.61 -0.80
N VAL A 444 19.47 -2.28 -0.85
CA VAL A 444 18.61 -1.48 0.04
C VAL A 444 17.13 -1.81 -0.18
N ARG A 445 16.69 -1.94 -1.43
CA ARG A 445 15.31 -2.31 -1.76
C ARG A 445 14.93 -3.66 -1.14
N ASN A 446 15.79 -4.67 -1.30
CA ASN A 446 15.53 -6.01 -0.80
C ASN A 446 15.50 -6.05 0.73
N ILE A 447 16.43 -5.38 1.42
CA ILE A 447 16.42 -5.34 2.90
C ILE A 447 15.14 -4.70 3.43
N ARG A 448 14.73 -3.58 2.85
CA ARG A 448 13.46 -2.94 3.23
C ARG A 448 12.29 -3.90 3.07
N ARG A 449 12.26 -4.61 1.95
CA ARG A 449 11.22 -5.61 1.68
C ARG A 449 11.24 -6.75 2.70
N TYR A 450 12.40 -7.34 2.99
CA TYR A 450 12.51 -8.37 4.03
C TYR A 450 12.09 -7.83 5.40
N TYR A 451 12.50 -6.61 5.75
CA TYR A 451 12.10 -5.98 7.00
C TYR A 451 10.57 -5.82 7.10
N GLU A 452 9.93 -5.27 6.07
CA GLU A 452 8.48 -5.15 5.97
C GLU A 452 7.78 -6.52 6.04
N MET A 453 8.33 -7.55 5.38
CA MET A 453 7.81 -8.92 5.45
C MET A 453 7.91 -9.53 6.84
N ILE A 454 9.03 -9.36 7.55
CA ILE A 454 9.18 -9.85 8.94
C ILE A 454 8.17 -9.13 9.84
N GLU A 455 8.06 -7.80 9.73
CA GLU A 455 7.08 -7.03 10.49
C GLU A 455 5.65 -7.48 10.20
N TYR A 456 5.33 -7.72 8.93
CA TYR A 456 4.00 -8.13 8.51
C TYR A 456 3.67 -9.54 9.01
N VAL A 457 4.57 -10.52 8.87
CA VAL A 457 4.37 -11.89 9.39
C VAL A 457 4.21 -11.89 10.90
N GLU A 458 5.05 -11.17 11.65
CA GLU A 458 4.94 -11.10 13.10
C GLU A 458 3.59 -10.49 13.53
N ARG A 459 3.18 -9.38 12.90
CA ARG A 459 1.90 -8.73 13.16
C ARG A 459 0.73 -9.62 12.80
N SER A 460 0.77 -10.28 11.64
CA SER A 460 -0.31 -11.12 11.19
C SER A 460 -0.41 -12.40 11.99
N ARG A 461 0.70 -13.01 12.42
CA ARG A 461 0.65 -14.10 13.42
C ARG A 461 -0.06 -13.66 14.69
N GLN A 462 0.24 -12.47 15.20
CA GLN A 462 -0.46 -11.94 16.37
C GLN A 462 -1.97 -11.73 16.11
N GLN A 463 -2.33 -11.23 14.93
CA GLN A 463 -3.74 -11.07 14.53
C GLN A 463 -4.45 -12.43 14.32
N PHE A 464 -3.81 -13.40 13.66
CA PHE A 464 -4.33 -14.75 13.48
C PHE A 464 -4.48 -15.49 14.80
N PHE A 465 -3.51 -15.39 15.73
CA PHE A 465 -3.67 -15.95 17.07
C PHE A 465 -4.87 -15.34 17.81
N GLN A 466 -5.14 -14.04 17.63
CA GLN A 466 -6.32 -13.38 18.20
C GLN A 466 -7.62 -13.82 17.52
N LEU A 467 -7.61 -14.01 16.19
CA LEU A 467 -8.75 -14.47 15.41
C LEU A 467 -9.04 -15.96 15.65
N GLU A 468 -8.05 -16.85 15.73
CA GLU A 468 -8.21 -18.27 16.09
C GLU A 468 -8.79 -18.43 17.49
N GLN A 469 -8.34 -17.63 18.47
CA GLN A 469 -8.95 -17.63 19.81
C GLN A 469 -10.42 -17.20 19.79
N THR A 470 -10.83 -16.42 18.78
CA THR A 470 -12.22 -15.97 18.61
C THR A 470 -13.03 -17.04 17.85
N ALA A 471 -12.47 -17.60 16.78
CA ALA A 471 -13.11 -18.58 15.89
C ALA A 471 -13.29 -19.98 16.50
N VAL A 472 -12.47 -20.38 17.49
CA VAL A 472 -12.66 -21.66 18.23
C VAL A 472 -14.00 -21.70 18.98
N ASN A 473 -14.67 -20.56 19.16
CA ASN A 473 -15.98 -20.48 19.81
C ASN A 473 -17.19 -20.45 18.85
N ASP A 474 -17.00 -20.40 17.53
CA ASP A 474 -18.09 -20.30 16.55
C ASP A 474 -18.21 -21.57 15.67
N ASP A 475 -19.46 -22.01 15.43
CA ASP A 475 -19.76 -23.21 14.65
C ASP A 475 -19.37 -23.01 13.16
N PRO A 476 -18.49 -23.84 12.56
CA PRO A 476 -18.05 -23.71 11.17
C PRO A 476 -19.18 -23.67 10.14
N LEU A 477 -20.38 -24.17 10.49
CA LEU A 477 -21.57 -24.23 9.63
C LEU A 477 -22.36 -22.91 9.55
N LEU A 478 -22.06 -21.90 10.39
CA LEU A 478 -22.81 -20.64 10.45
C LEU A 478 -22.17 -19.47 9.68
N LEU A 479 -20.98 -19.66 9.09
CA LEU A 479 -20.19 -18.56 8.53
C LEU A 479 -20.43 -18.30 7.04
N PHE A 480 -21.09 -19.21 6.33
CA PHE A 480 -21.32 -19.09 4.89
C PHE A 480 -22.79 -19.29 4.51
N GLU A 481 -23.29 -18.42 3.64
CA GLU A 481 -24.55 -18.59 2.93
C GLU A 481 -24.29 -19.16 1.52
N LEU A 482 -24.96 -20.26 1.18
CA LEU A 482 -24.84 -20.84 -0.15
C LEU A 482 -25.73 -20.08 -1.14
N VAL A 483 -25.13 -19.57 -2.21
CA VAL A 483 -25.86 -19.07 -3.39
C VAL A 483 -26.02 -20.23 -4.38
N PRO A 484 -27.25 -20.74 -4.57
CA PRO A 484 -27.49 -21.91 -5.41
C PRO A 484 -27.45 -21.56 -6.90
N PRO A 485 -27.33 -22.56 -7.80
CA PRO A 485 -27.48 -22.40 -9.24
C PRO A 485 -28.81 -21.73 -9.64
N LEU A 486 -28.83 -21.05 -10.79
CA LEU A 486 -30.07 -20.58 -11.43
C LEU A 486 -30.75 -21.77 -12.13
N ASN A 487 -32.04 -21.96 -11.82
CA ASN A 487 -32.89 -22.96 -12.44
C ASN A 487 -33.24 -22.64 -13.90
#